data_AF-A0A5K1FTA3-F1
#
_entry.id   AF-A0A5K1FTA3-F1
#
_cell.length_a   1.000
_cell.length_b   1.000
_cell.length_c   1.000
_cell.angle_alpha   90.00
_cell.angle_beta   90.00
_cell.angle_gamma   90.00
#
_symmetry.space_group_name_H-M   'P 1'
#
loop_
_entity.id
_entity.type
_entity.pdbx_description
1 polymer ?
#
loop_
_entity_poly.entity_id
_entity_poly.type
_entity_poly.pdbx_seq_one_letter_code
_entity_poly.pdbx_strand_id
1 'polypeptide(L)'
;GTSVASGSGTGLVISTGPKTYISTIFSTLGKWKTPDAFEKGVRHVSYALVCFMLVIVPIEVFVDYCSSNKLSQSIIFGMSVAVGLTPQMLPLIVNTNLAKGTLAMAKDRCLVKSSVAIQNMGA
;
A
#
# COMPACT_ATOMS: atom_id res chain seq x y z
N GLY A 1 -26.74 17.24 -6.70
CA GLY A 1 -28.08 17.46 -7.29
C GLY A 1 -28.51 18.87 -6.95
N THR A 2 -29.67 19.29 -7.43
CA THR A 2 -30.24 20.60 -7.09
C THR A 2 -31.60 20.41 -6.46
N SER A 3 -31.85 21.12 -5.36
CA SER A 3 -33.16 21.14 -4.67
C SER A 3 -33.82 22.49 -4.88
N VAL A 4 -35.15 22.51 -4.91
CA VAL A 4 -35.94 23.75 -5.02
C VAL A 4 -36.11 24.35 -3.62
N ALA A 5 -35.71 25.61 -3.43
CA ALA A 5 -35.75 26.27 -2.13
C ALA A 5 -37.09 26.94 -1.81
N SER A 6 -37.83 27.42 -2.82
CA SER A 6 -39.19 27.97 -2.65
C SER A 6 -39.92 28.05 -4.00
N GLY A 7 -41.26 28.01 -3.97
CA GLY A 7 -42.14 28.05 -5.13
C GLY A 7 -42.50 26.68 -5.71
N SER A 8 -43.25 26.68 -6.82
CA SER A 8 -43.60 25.49 -7.60
C SER A 8 -43.34 25.74 -9.08
N GLY A 9 -42.94 24.69 -9.79
CA GLY A 9 -42.65 24.75 -11.23
C GLY A 9 -42.85 23.38 -11.86
N THR A 10 -43.25 23.39 -13.13
CA THR A 10 -43.42 22.17 -13.94
C THR A 10 -42.39 22.18 -15.04
N GLY A 11 -41.76 21.05 -15.31
CA GLY A 11 -40.70 20.94 -16.31
C GLY A 11 -40.74 19.60 -17.03
N LEU A 12 -40.19 19.57 -18.24
CA LEU A 12 -40.04 18.35 -19.03
C LEU A 12 -38.77 17.60 -18.63
N VAL A 13 -38.89 16.30 -18.39
CA VAL A 13 -37.74 15.44 -18.09
C VAL A 13 -37.01 15.12 -19.39
N ILE A 14 -35.79 15.64 -19.52
CA ILE A 14 -34.97 15.51 -20.74
C ILE A 14 -34.07 14.26 -20.70
N SER A 15 -33.53 13.93 -19.52
CA SER A 15 -32.60 12.80 -19.31
C SER A 15 -32.80 12.18 -17.93
N THR A 16 -32.69 10.86 -17.83
CA THR A 16 -32.78 10.09 -16.58
C THR A 16 -31.60 9.14 -16.42
N GLY A 17 -31.36 8.70 -15.18
CA GLY A 17 -30.31 7.74 -14.84
C GLY A 17 -28.90 8.20 -15.26
N PRO A 18 -28.10 7.34 -15.91
CA PRO A 18 -26.69 7.63 -16.21
C PRO A 18 -26.48 8.72 -17.26
N LYS A 19 -27.53 9.10 -18.00
CA LYS A 19 -27.51 10.20 -18.99
C LYS A 19 -27.74 11.58 -18.36
N THR A 20 -27.90 11.66 -17.04
CA THR A 20 -28.05 12.93 -16.32
C THR A 20 -26.72 13.64 -16.17
N TYR A 21 -26.75 14.96 -16.13
CA TYR A 21 -25.54 15.78 -15.94
C TYR A 21 -24.77 15.41 -14.66
N ILE A 22 -25.50 15.09 -13.59
CA ILE A 22 -24.90 14.69 -12.31
C ILE A 22 -24.14 13.36 -12.43
N SER A 23 -24.65 12.40 -13.21
CA SER A 23 -24.00 11.12 -13.46
C SER A 23 -22.66 11.31 -14.19
N THR A 24 -22.61 12.21 -15.18
CA THR A 24 -21.37 12.52 -15.90
C THR A 24 -20.28 13.00 -14.94
N ILE A 25 -20.62 13.88 -13.99
CA ILE A 25 -19.68 14.36 -12.96
C ILE A 25 -19.17 13.20 -12.09
N PHE A 26 -20.07 12.35 -11.59
CA PHE A 26 -19.68 11.19 -10.78
C PHE A 26 -18.80 10.18 -11.55
N SER A 27 -19.10 9.97 -12.83
CA SER A 27 -18.32 9.07 -13.69
C SER A 27 -16.90 9.58 -13.96
N THR A 28 -16.71 10.90 -13.94
CA THR A 28 -15.39 11.53 -14.08
C THR A 28 -14.62 11.48 -12.75
N LEU A 29 -15.30 11.65 -11.61
CA LEU A 29 -14.69 11.57 -10.27
C LEU A 29 -14.25 10.14 -9.91
N GLY A 30 -15.05 9.13 -10.26
CA GLY A 30 -14.77 7.72 -9.92
C GLY A 30 -13.55 7.11 -10.64
N LYS A 31 -12.99 7.79 -11.65
CA LYS A 31 -11.84 7.30 -12.43
C LYS A 31 -10.49 7.70 -11.86
N TRP A 32 -10.45 8.57 -10.84
CA TRP A 32 -9.20 9.01 -10.22
C TRP A 32 -8.72 7.99 -9.18
N LYS A 33 -8.14 6.88 -9.65
CA LYS A 33 -7.27 6.06 -8.81
C LYS A 33 -5.91 6.76 -8.77
N THR A 34 -5.65 7.50 -7.69
CA THR A 34 -4.35 8.16 -7.48
C THR A 34 -3.23 7.13 -7.60
N PRO A 35 -2.13 7.44 -8.31
CA PRO A 35 -0.97 6.56 -8.35
C PRO A 35 -0.39 6.45 -6.94
N ASP A 36 -0.21 5.21 -6.50
CA ASP A 36 0.28 4.90 -5.16
C ASP A 36 1.81 5.08 -5.13
N ALA A 37 2.24 6.34 -4.99
CA ALA A 37 3.65 6.72 -4.95
C ALA A 37 4.38 6.03 -3.78
N PHE A 38 3.64 5.74 -2.70
CA PHE A 38 4.16 5.02 -1.56
C PHE A 38 4.34 3.53 -1.82
N GLU A 39 3.33 2.84 -2.38
CA GLU A 39 3.51 1.46 -2.81
C GLU A 39 4.70 1.34 -3.76
N LYS A 40 4.91 2.32 -4.64
CA LYS A 40 6.06 2.34 -5.54
C LYS A 40 7.38 2.46 -4.77
N GLY A 41 7.47 3.33 -3.76
CA GLY A 41 8.64 3.47 -2.89
C GLY A 41 8.92 2.21 -2.06
N VAL A 42 7.89 1.70 -1.37
CA VAL A 42 7.97 0.46 -0.57
C VAL A 42 8.38 -0.71 -1.46
N ARG A 43 7.88 -0.79 -2.70
CA ARG A 43 8.26 -1.85 -3.64
C ARG A 43 9.74 -1.79 -4.00
N HIS A 44 10.33 -0.62 -4.20
CA HIS A 44 11.78 -0.51 -4.48
C HIS A 44 12.62 -0.96 -3.29
N VAL A 45 12.25 -0.55 -2.07
CA VAL A 45 12.95 -0.96 -0.84
C VAL A 45 12.80 -2.47 -0.62
N SER A 46 11.59 -3.01 -0.76
CA SER A 46 11.33 -4.45 -0.67
C SER A 46 12.13 -5.23 -1.72
N TYR A 47 12.22 -4.71 -2.96
CA TYR A 47 13.00 -5.36 -4.01
C TYR A 47 14.51 -5.32 -3.71
N ALA A 48 15.01 -4.22 -3.17
CA ALA A 48 16.40 -4.11 -2.72
C ALA A 48 16.71 -5.13 -1.60
N LEU A 49 15.84 -5.25 -0.59
CA LEU A 49 15.98 -6.23 0.49
C LEU A 49 15.94 -7.67 -0.02
N VAL A 50 15.01 -8.00 -0.92
CA VAL A 50 14.94 -9.32 -1.56
C VAL A 50 16.20 -9.60 -2.38
N CYS A 51 16.72 -8.59 -3.09
CA CYS A 51 17.94 -8.73 -3.87
C CYS A 51 19.16 -9.01 -2.97
N PHE A 52 19.31 -8.29 -1.84
CA PHE A 52 20.33 -8.59 -0.84
C PHE A 52 20.18 -10.01 -0.26
N MET A 53 18.96 -10.42 0.06
CA MET A 53 18.69 -11.75 0.58
C MET A 53 19.07 -12.86 -0.43
N LEU A 54 18.79 -12.64 -1.71
CA LEU A 54 19.18 -13.53 -2.81
C LEU A 54 20.70 -13.61 -3.01
N VAL A 55 21.47 -12.63 -2.55
CA VAL A 55 22.94 -12.65 -2.61
C VAL A 55 23.55 -13.27 -1.36
N ILE A 56 23.04 -12.92 -0.17
CA ILE A 56 23.60 -13.37 1.12
C ILE A 56 23.35 -14.88 1.33
N VAL A 57 22.13 -15.37 1.04
CA VAL A 57 21.76 -16.78 1.24
C VAL A 57 22.67 -17.75 0.46
N PRO A 58 22.91 -17.60 -0.86
CA PRO A 58 23.80 -18.50 -1.58
C PRO A 58 25.27 -18.35 -1.15
N ILE A 59 25.72 -17.15 -0.74
CA ILE A 59 27.07 -16.98 -0.19
C ILE A 59 27.22 -17.80 1.10
N GLU A 60 26.26 -17.74 2.01
CA GLU A 60 26.29 -18.55 3.23
C GLU A 60 26.23 -20.04 2.95
N VAL A 61 25.35 -20.48 2.04
CA VAL A 61 25.28 -21.90 1.63
C VAL A 61 26.60 -22.36 1.01
N PHE A 62 27.26 -21.52 0.21
CA PHE A 62 28.54 -21.84 -0.41
C PHE A 62 29.68 -21.94 0.62
N VAL A 63 29.72 -21.01 1.59
CA VAL A 63 30.70 -21.02 2.69
C VAL A 63 30.50 -22.25 3.57
N ASP A 64 29.26 -22.57 3.94
CA ASP A 64 28.96 -23.72 4.81
C ASP A 64 29.18 -25.06 4.09
N TYR A 65 28.86 -25.13 2.80
CA TYR A 65 29.18 -26.28 1.95
C TYR A 65 30.69 -26.54 1.89
N CYS A 66 31.49 -25.47 1.72
CA CYS A 66 32.95 -25.57 1.68
C CYS A 66 33.57 -25.96 3.04
N SER A 67 32.90 -25.65 4.15
CA SER A 67 33.36 -25.94 5.51
C SER A 67 32.99 -27.35 5.99
N SER A 68 31.74 -27.80 5.78
CA SER A 68 31.20 -28.99 6.46
C SER A 68 31.15 -30.28 5.61
N ASN A 69 31.23 -30.20 4.27
CA ASN A 69 31.10 -31.35 3.32
C ASN A 69 29.90 -32.30 3.56
N LYS A 70 28.97 -31.96 4.47
CA LYS A 70 27.78 -32.74 4.84
C LYS A 70 26.54 -31.96 4.44
N LEU A 71 26.04 -32.25 3.24
CA LEU A 71 24.86 -31.61 2.63
C LEU A 71 23.65 -31.51 3.57
N SER A 72 23.41 -32.50 4.43
CA SER A 72 22.24 -32.53 5.31
C SER A 72 22.25 -31.44 6.40
N GLN A 73 23.40 -31.13 7.00
CA GLN A 73 23.47 -30.07 8.03
C GLN A 73 23.43 -28.67 7.42
N SER A 74 24.05 -28.47 6.25
CA SER A 74 24.05 -27.19 5.56
C SER A 74 22.65 -26.74 5.12
N ILE A 75 21.78 -27.68 4.75
CA ILE A 75 20.41 -27.36 4.36
C ILE A 75 19.60 -26.85 5.57
N ILE A 76 19.76 -27.47 6.74
CA ILE A 76 19.05 -27.06 7.97
C ILE A 76 19.57 -25.71 8.48
N PHE A 77 20.89 -25.48 8.40
CA PHE A 77 21.50 -24.20 8.75
C PHE A 77 21.06 -23.09 7.79
N GLY A 78 21.11 -23.33 6.48
CA GLY A 78 20.64 -22.38 5.45
C GLY A 78 19.14 -22.03 5.59
N MET A 79 18.28 -23.00 5.91
CA MET A 79 16.86 -22.73 6.22
C MET A 79 16.69 -21.82 7.45
N SER A 80 17.48 -22.03 8.50
CA SER A 80 17.43 -21.20 9.71
C SER A 80 17.81 -19.75 9.44
N VAL A 81 18.90 -19.53 8.68
CA VAL A 81 19.34 -18.17 8.36
C VAL A 81 18.39 -17.48 7.36
N ALA A 82 17.86 -18.21 6.38
CA ALA A 82 16.85 -17.68 5.46
C ALA A 82 15.59 -17.20 6.21
N VAL A 83 15.10 -17.96 7.19
CA VAL A 83 13.97 -17.53 8.03
C VAL A 83 14.36 -16.32 8.89
N GLY A 84 15.56 -16.31 9.48
CA GLY A 84 16.08 -15.20 10.29
C GLY A 84 16.25 -13.88 9.52
N LEU A 85 16.56 -13.94 8.23
CA LEU A 85 16.77 -12.78 7.36
C LEU A 85 15.50 -12.30 6.65
N THR A 86 14.37 -13.00 6.80
CA THR A 86 13.13 -12.66 6.08
C THR A 86 12.67 -11.24 6.46
N PRO A 87 12.57 -10.30 5.50
CA PRO A 87 12.24 -8.91 5.79
C PRO A 87 10.73 -8.70 5.97
N GLN A 88 10.05 -9.57 6.74
CA GLN A 88 8.63 -9.44 7.08
C GLN A 88 8.35 -8.26 8.01
N MET A 89 9.35 -7.79 8.74
CA MET A 89 9.19 -6.70 9.70
C MET A 89 8.96 -5.34 9.02
N LEU A 90 9.51 -5.08 7.82
CA LEU A 90 9.44 -3.76 7.20
C LEU A 90 8.00 -3.35 6.82
N PRO A 91 7.20 -4.18 6.12
CA PRO A 91 5.79 -3.84 5.83
C PRO A 91 4.96 -3.67 7.11
N LEU A 92 5.24 -4.46 8.14
CA LEU A 92 4.54 -4.41 9.43
C LEU A 92 4.82 -3.10 10.17
N ILE A 93 6.08 -2.70 10.28
CA ILE A 93 6.49 -1.45 10.93
C ILE A 93 5.87 -0.25 10.22
N VAL A 94 5.95 -0.24 8.89
CA VAL A 94 5.42 0.85 8.06
C VAL A 94 3.92 0.99 8.23
N ASN A 95 3.16 -0.10 8.15
CA ASN A 95 1.71 -0.08 8.35
C ASN A 95 1.32 0.36 9.77
N THR A 96 2.08 -0.07 10.78
CA THR A 96 1.85 0.29 12.19
C THR A 96 2.10 1.78 12.43
N ASN A 97 3.14 2.35 11.82
CA ASN A 97 3.41 3.79 11.91
C ASN A 97 2.33 4.62 11.20
N LEU A 98 1.87 4.17 10.03
CA LEU A 98 0.79 4.82 9.30
C LEU A 98 -0.54 4.76 10.09
N ALA A 99 -0.83 3.63 10.75
CA ALA A 99 -1.97 3.46 11.64
C ALA A 99 -1.89 4.34 12.91
N LYS A 100 -0.69 4.52 13.48
CA LYS A 100 -0.50 5.49 14.57
C LYS A 100 -0.68 6.93 14.09
N GLY A 101 -0.23 7.25 12.88
CA GLY A 101 -0.41 8.57 12.25
C GLY A 101 -1.88 8.91 12.00
N THR A 102 -2.68 7.99 11.46
CA THR A 102 -4.15 8.17 11.32
C THR A 102 -4.81 8.40 12.67
N LEU A 103 -4.42 7.65 13.71
CA LEU A 103 -4.96 7.81 15.05
C LEU A 103 -4.59 9.17 15.67
N ALA A 104 -3.38 9.68 15.44
CA ALA A 104 -2.97 11.00 15.89
C ALA A 104 -3.80 12.10 15.21
N MET A 105 -3.97 12.04 13.88
CA MET A 105 -4.78 13.01 13.12
C MET A 105 -6.25 12.99 13.53
N ALA A 106 -6.80 11.81 13.86
CA ALA A 106 -8.17 11.68 14.32
C ALA A 106 -8.41 12.37 15.68
N LYS A 107 -7.40 12.40 16.57
CA LYS A 107 -7.48 13.14 17.84
C LYS A 107 -7.57 14.65 17.62
N ASP A 108 -6.93 15.16 16.57
CA ASP A 108 -6.98 16.57 16.16
C ASP A 108 -8.19 16.90 15.26
N ARG A 109 -9.22 16.04 15.29
CA ARG A 109 -10.47 16.16 14.49
C ARG A 109 -10.27 16.07 12.97
N CYS A 110 -9.15 15.51 12.50
CA CYS A 110 -8.92 15.23 11.08
C CYS A 110 -9.16 13.74 10.78
N LEU A 111 -10.26 13.43 10.10
CA LEU A 111 -10.61 12.06 9.71
C LEU A 111 -9.96 11.70 8.36
N VAL A 112 -9.03 10.75 8.41
CA VAL A 112 -8.31 10.29 7.22
C VAL A 112 -8.93 8.97 6.74
N LYS A 113 -9.48 8.96 5.52
CA LYS A 113 -10.17 7.80 4.92
C LYS A 113 -9.21 6.74 4.36
N SER A 114 -7.99 7.13 3.98
CA SER A 114 -6.95 6.21 3.51
C SER A 114 -5.61 6.57 4.12
N SER A 115 -4.86 5.57 4.57
CA SER A 115 -3.55 5.78 5.21
C SER A 115 -2.53 6.42 4.26
N VAL A 116 -2.66 6.18 2.95
CA VAL A 116 -1.84 6.79 1.88
C VAL A 116 -2.07 8.31 1.76
N ALA A 117 -3.27 8.80 2.11
CA ALA A 117 -3.56 10.23 2.06
C ALA A 117 -2.70 11.01 3.07
N ILE A 118 -2.34 10.42 4.22
CA ILE A 118 -1.47 11.06 5.22
C ILE A 118 -0.11 11.39 4.64
N GLN A 119 0.46 10.45 3.90
CA GLN A 119 1.77 10.66 3.30
C GLN A 119 1.73 11.72 2.20
N ASN A 120 0.67 11.72 1.38
CA ASN A 120 0.49 12.74 0.34
C ASN A 120 0.21 14.14 0.92
N MET A 121 -0.25 14.26 2.17
CA MET A 121 -0.41 15.56 2.83
C MET A 121 0.92 16.12 3.35
N GLY A 122 1.92 15.27 3.58
CA GLY A 122 3.25 15.67 4.06
C GLY A 122 4.34 15.71 2.98
N ALA A 123 4.05 15.26 1.76
CA ALA A 123 4.94 15.32 0.60
C ALA A 123 4.78 16.65 -0.14
#